data_AF-D3V9Z1-F1
#
_entry.id   AF-D3V9Z1-F1
#
_cell.length_a   1.000
_cell.length_b   1.000
_cell.length_c   1.000
_cell.angle_alpha   90.00
_cell.angle_beta   90.00
_cell.angle_gamma   90.00
#
_symmetry.space_group_name_H-M   'P 1'
#
loop_
_entity.id
_entity.type
_entity.pdbx_description
1 polymer ?
#
loop_
_entity_poly.entity_id
_entity_poly.type
_entity_poly.pdbx_seq_one_letter_code
_entity_poly.pdbx_strand_id
1 'polypeptide(L)'
;MLETHTKTNTEQLMKLVSGTEKPTRANLTKLKTGSLAVTQGVIQALQRDLDRAALTARLAGELAMSETIETALLMRRMLITGMSEPNAAAQSEALAEGDRRITALDREINALKNEMELKQALSRNSILTIIERDTQRIHAHPQKQVADSQDARFSQLESSNQVRR
;
A
#
# COMPACT_ATOMS: atom_id res chain seq x y z
N MET A 1 -9.03 -8.29 -11.74
CA MET A 1 -9.74 -8.30 -10.43
C MET A 1 -8.96 -7.53 -9.37
N LEU A 2 -7.72 -7.92 -9.07
CA LEU A 2 -6.87 -7.25 -8.08
C LEU A 2 -6.69 -5.74 -8.35
N GLU A 3 -6.39 -5.36 -9.60
CA GLU A 3 -6.21 -3.95 -9.97
C GLU A 3 -7.50 -3.13 -9.78
N THR A 4 -8.65 -3.71 -10.12
CA THR A 4 -9.96 -3.10 -9.90
C THR A 4 -10.23 -2.89 -8.42
N HIS A 5 -10.01 -3.91 -7.58
CA HIS A 5 -10.16 -3.79 -6.13
C HIS A 5 -9.21 -2.74 -5.55
N THR A 6 -7.96 -2.70 -6.03
CA THR A 6 -6.95 -1.72 -5.59
C THR A 6 -7.41 -0.30 -5.92
N LYS A 7 -7.89 -0.07 -7.15
CA LYS A 7 -8.39 1.24 -7.58
C LYS A 7 -9.60 1.69 -6.75
N THR A 8 -10.60 0.82 -6.59
CA THR A 8 -11.79 1.12 -5.77
C THR A 8 -11.42 1.42 -4.32
N ASN A 9 -10.54 0.61 -3.72
CA ASN A 9 -10.08 0.84 -2.35
C ASN A 9 -9.29 2.14 -2.22
N THR A 10 -8.45 2.48 -3.20
CA THR A 10 -7.67 3.72 -3.21
C THR A 10 -8.59 4.92 -3.26
N GLU A 11 -9.55 4.94 -4.18
CA GLU A 11 -10.53 6.03 -4.31
C GLU A 11 -11.35 6.22 -3.02
N GLN A 12 -11.80 5.12 -2.43
CA GLN A 12 -12.61 5.17 -1.21
C GLN A 12 -11.78 5.58 0.01
N LEU A 13 -10.57 5.04 0.19
CA LEU A 13 -9.68 5.45 1.28
C LEU A 13 -9.24 6.91 1.14
N MET A 14 -8.98 7.40 -0.08
CA MET A 14 -8.65 8.81 -0.29
C MET A 14 -9.77 9.73 0.22
N LYS A 15 -11.04 9.42 -0.08
CA LYS A 15 -12.19 10.19 0.43
C LYS A 15 -12.27 10.19 1.96
N LEU A 16 -11.92 9.07 2.58
CA LEU A 16 -11.93 8.91 4.03
C LEU A 16 -10.76 9.64 4.70
N VAL A 17 -9.58 9.61 4.09
CA VAL A 17 -8.35 10.23 4.62
C VAL A 17 -8.29 11.73 4.33
N SER A 18 -8.89 12.22 3.25
CA SER A 18 -9.05 13.66 2.99
C SER A 18 -10.10 14.32 3.88
N GLY A 19 -10.97 13.54 4.52
CA GLY A 19 -12.10 14.04 5.31
C GLY A 19 -13.33 14.39 4.47
N THR A 20 -13.34 14.09 3.16
CA THR A 20 -14.53 14.23 2.30
C THR A 20 -15.68 13.33 2.78
N GLU A 21 -15.35 12.13 3.25
CA GLU A 21 -16.29 11.23 3.95
C GLU A 21 -15.82 11.00 5.39
N LYS A 22 -16.76 10.99 6.34
CA LYS A 22 -16.44 10.62 7.72
C LYS A 22 -16.19 9.10 7.81
N PRO A 23 -15.22 8.64 8.63
CA PRO A 23 -14.93 7.21 8.83
C PRO A 23 -15.98 6.52 9.70
N THR A 24 -17.23 6.53 9.25
CA THR A 24 -18.35 5.82 9.86
C THR A 24 -18.34 4.36 9.42
N ARG A 25 -19.00 3.49 10.20
CA ARG A 25 -19.12 2.07 9.87
C ARG A 25 -19.66 1.83 8.45
N ALA A 26 -20.64 2.63 8.02
CA ALA A 26 -21.24 2.53 6.69
C ALA A 26 -20.27 2.88 5.55
N ASN A 27 -19.33 3.79 5.78
CA ASN A 27 -18.33 4.13 4.75
C ASN A 27 -17.14 3.16 4.76
N LEU A 28 -16.81 2.59 5.92
CA LEU A 28 -15.77 1.56 6.03
C LEU A 28 -16.19 0.25 5.34
N THR A 29 -17.48 -0.11 5.37
CA THR A 29 -18.01 -1.31 4.68
C THR A 29 -17.99 -1.22 3.15
N LYS A 30 -17.74 -0.03 2.58
CA LYS A 30 -17.58 0.15 1.12
C LYS A 30 -16.22 -0.37 0.62
N LEU A 31 -15.25 -0.51 1.52
CA LEU A 31 -13.92 -1.03 1.20
C LEU A 31 -14.00 -2.53 0.92
N LYS A 32 -13.24 -2.98 -0.08
CA LYS A 32 -13.06 -4.39 -0.42
C LYS A 32 -11.88 -4.92 0.39
N THR A 33 -12.15 -5.41 1.59
CA THR A 33 -11.11 -5.74 2.57
C THR A 33 -10.86 -7.21 2.74
N GLY A 34 -11.69 -8.08 2.14
CA GLY A 34 -11.82 -9.47 2.55
C GLY A 34 -11.96 -9.57 4.07
N SER A 35 -11.21 -10.50 4.63
CA SER A 35 -11.09 -10.76 6.07
C SER A 35 -10.37 -9.67 6.89
N LEU A 36 -9.75 -8.66 6.27
CA LEU A 36 -9.04 -7.61 7.01
C LEU A 36 -10.01 -6.56 7.55
N ALA A 37 -10.06 -6.37 8.87
CA ALA A 37 -10.89 -5.32 9.46
C ALA A 37 -10.17 -3.95 9.42
N VAL A 38 -10.73 -2.99 8.68
CA VAL A 38 -10.32 -1.58 8.74
C VAL A 38 -11.19 -0.85 9.76
N THR A 39 -10.56 -0.32 10.82
CA THR A 39 -11.28 0.41 11.87
C THR A 39 -11.22 1.92 11.67
N GLN A 40 -12.14 2.63 12.30
CA GLN A 40 -12.12 4.09 12.33
C GLN A 40 -10.79 4.64 12.86
N GLY A 41 -10.18 3.97 13.86
CA GLY A 41 -8.90 4.36 14.42
C GLY A 41 -7.76 4.32 13.40
N VAL A 42 -7.75 3.33 12.50
CA VAL A 42 -6.76 3.23 11.41
C VAL A 42 -6.89 4.43 10.46
N ILE A 43 -8.12 4.79 10.06
CA ILE A 43 -8.34 5.96 9.19
C ILE A 43 -7.94 7.27 9.89
N GLN A 44 -8.29 7.42 11.16
CA GLN A 44 -7.93 8.61 11.94
C GLN A 44 -6.41 8.73 12.15
N ALA A 45 -5.70 7.61 12.29
CA ALA A 45 -4.24 7.62 12.31
C ALA A 45 -3.68 8.08 10.96
N LEU A 46 -4.17 7.54 9.84
CA LEU A 46 -3.78 7.97 8.50
C LEU A 46 -4.06 9.46 8.24
N GLN A 47 -5.19 9.99 8.72
CA GLN A 47 -5.52 11.42 8.59
C GLN A 47 -4.50 12.35 9.26
N ARG A 48 -3.86 11.88 10.33
CA ARG A 48 -2.88 12.64 11.11
C ARG A 48 -1.44 12.47 10.61
N ASP A 49 -1.22 11.50 9.73
CA ASP A 49 0.10 11.17 9.21
C ASP A 49 0.55 12.17 8.14
N LEU A 50 1.86 12.39 8.07
CA LEU A 50 2.50 13.21 7.04
C LEU A 50 2.56 12.44 5.71
N ASP A 51 2.80 11.13 5.76
CA ASP A 51 2.91 10.23 4.60
C ASP A 51 1.58 9.57 4.22
N ARG A 52 0.46 10.20 4.62
CA ARG A 52 -0.89 9.65 4.46
C ARG A 52 -1.21 9.16 3.06
N ALA A 53 -0.69 9.82 2.01
CA ALA A 53 -0.93 9.44 0.62
C ALA A 53 -0.28 8.09 0.28
N ALA A 54 1.00 7.90 0.65
CA ALA A 54 1.73 6.67 0.42
C ALA A 54 1.16 5.52 1.26
N LEU A 55 0.85 5.77 2.54
CA LEU A 55 0.25 4.79 3.43
C LEU A 55 -1.16 4.38 2.97
N THR A 56 -1.94 5.32 2.43
CA THR A 56 -3.27 5.03 1.87
C THR A 56 -3.18 4.13 0.65
N ALA A 57 -2.30 4.44 -0.30
CA ALA A 57 -2.11 3.60 -1.49
C ALA A 57 -1.63 2.18 -1.13
N ARG A 58 -0.75 2.08 -0.12
CA ARG A 58 -0.29 0.80 0.41
C ARG A 58 -1.42 0.00 1.03
N LEU A 59 -2.17 0.61 1.95
CA LEU A 59 -3.30 -0.04 2.62
C LEU A 59 -4.33 -0.50 1.57
N ALA A 60 -4.62 0.31 0.56
CA ALA A 60 -5.53 -0.06 -0.53
C ALA A 60 -5.09 -1.36 -1.24
N GLY A 61 -3.79 -1.49 -1.53
CA GLY A 61 -3.19 -2.67 -2.14
C GLY A 61 -3.26 -3.90 -1.24
N GLU A 62 -2.93 -3.76 0.05
CA GLU A 62 -3.01 -4.87 1.03
C GLU A 62 -4.44 -5.39 1.18
N LEU A 63 -5.43 -4.49 1.28
CA LEU A 63 -6.84 -4.85 1.36
C LEU A 63 -7.33 -5.55 0.08
N ALA A 64 -6.92 -5.05 -1.09
CA ALA A 64 -7.29 -5.62 -2.38
C ALA A 64 -6.69 -7.02 -2.59
N MET A 65 -5.45 -7.25 -2.13
CA MET A 65 -4.81 -8.56 -2.14
C MET A 65 -5.56 -9.55 -1.25
N SER A 66 -5.92 -9.15 -0.03
CA SER A 66 -6.69 -9.99 0.89
C SER A 66 -8.03 -10.41 0.29
N GLU A 67 -8.80 -9.47 -0.27
CA GLU A 67 -10.08 -9.77 -0.94
C GLU A 67 -9.89 -10.75 -2.12
N THR A 68 -8.83 -10.55 -2.90
CA THR A 68 -8.56 -11.39 -4.08
C THR A 68 -8.18 -12.81 -3.68
N ILE A 69 -7.34 -12.98 -2.65
CA ILE A 69 -6.98 -14.29 -2.10
C ILE A 69 -8.21 -15.00 -1.55
N GLU A 70 -9.05 -14.29 -0.79
CA GLU A 70 -10.28 -14.84 -0.23
C GLU A 70 -11.26 -15.29 -1.32
N THR A 71 -11.42 -14.48 -2.37
CA THR A 71 -12.25 -14.87 -3.52
C THR A 71 -11.69 -16.10 -4.22
N ALA A 72 -10.38 -16.19 -4.42
CA ALA A 72 -9.75 -17.35 -5.04
C ALA A 72 -9.94 -18.64 -4.20
N LEU A 73 -9.82 -18.54 -2.87
CA LEU A 73 -10.10 -19.64 -1.95
C LEU A 73 -11.57 -20.08 -2.02
N LEU A 74 -12.50 -19.14 -2.14
CA LEU A 74 -13.92 -19.43 -2.31
C LEU A 74 -14.19 -20.13 -3.65
N MET A 75 -13.61 -19.64 -4.76
CA MET A 75 -13.71 -20.28 -6.08
C MET A 75 -13.18 -21.70 -6.06
N ARG A 76 -12.04 -21.92 -5.41
CA ARG A 76 -11.46 -23.25 -5.21
C ARG A 76 -12.42 -24.16 -4.45
N ARG A 77 -13.04 -23.68 -3.37
CA ARG A 77 -14.02 -24.46 -2.60
C ARG A 77 -15.23 -24.81 -3.45
N MET A 78 -15.75 -23.87 -4.23
CA MET A 78 -16.88 -24.09 -5.14
C MET A 78 -16.58 -25.16 -6.19
N LEU A 79 -15.38 -25.16 -6.78
CA LEU A 79 -14.96 -26.19 -7.73
C LEU A 79 -14.93 -27.58 -7.08
N ILE A 80 -14.33 -27.69 -5.89
CA ILE A 80 -14.28 -28.97 -5.15
C ILE A 80 -15.70 -29.47 -4.86
N THR A 81 -16.59 -28.61 -4.35
CA THR A 81 -17.97 -29.02 -4.07
C THR A 81 -18.74 -29.35 -5.34
N GLY A 82 -18.51 -28.62 -6.43
CA GLY A 82 -19.14 -28.89 -7.72
C GLY A 82 -18.68 -30.19 -8.36
N MET A 83 -17.42 -30.59 -8.18
CA MET A 83 -16.90 -31.90 -8.62
C MET A 83 -17.52 -33.06 -7.83
N SER A 84 -17.89 -32.83 -6.56
CA SER A 84 -18.55 -33.83 -5.72
C SER A 84 -20.04 -34.03 -6.06
N GLU A 85 -20.63 -33.19 -6.91
CA GLU A 85 -22.02 -33.37 -7.34
C GLU A 85 -22.18 -34.63 -8.21
N PRO A 86 -23.22 -35.46 -8.02
CA PRO A 86 -23.35 -36.75 -8.70
C PRO A 86 -23.24 -36.68 -10.22
N ASN A 87 -23.84 -35.65 -10.84
CA ASN A 87 -23.81 -35.46 -12.28
C ASN A 87 -22.40 -35.10 -12.80
N ALA A 88 -21.62 -34.36 -12.02
CA ALA A 88 -20.25 -33.99 -12.36
C ALA A 88 -19.28 -35.14 -12.06
N ALA A 89 -19.46 -35.83 -10.93
CA ALA A 89 -18.67 -36.98 -10.52
C ALA A 89 -18.80 -38.16 -11.50
N ALA A 90 -19.93 -38.28 -12.18
CA ALA A 90 -20.14 -39.27 -13.23
C ALA A 90 -19.38 -38.95 -14.54
N GLN A 91 -18.86 -37.72 -14.71
CA GLN A 91 -18.16 -37.29 -15.93
C GLN A 91 -16.67 -37.10 -15.68
N SER A 92 -15.85 -38.01 -16.22
CA SER A 92 -14.38 -37.99 -16.05
C SER A 92 -13.72 -36.71 -16.60
N GLU A 93 -14.24 -36.17 -17.70
CA GLU A 93 -13.74 -34.90 -18.27
C GLU A 93 -13.98 -33.71 -17.35
N ALA A 94 -15.12 -33.68 -16.64
CA ALA A 94 -15.45 -32.62 -15.70
C ALA A 94 -14.52 -32.66 -14.48
N LEU A 95 -14.21 -33.87 -13.99
CA LEU A 95 -13.24 -34.05 -12.91
C LEU A 95 -11.83 -33.61 -13.34
N ALA A 96 -11.38 -34.02 -14.51
CA ALA A 96 -10.06 -33.65 -15.03
C ALA A 96 -9.92 -32.13 -15.24
N GLU A 97 -10.95 -31.46 -15.75
CA GLU A 97 -10.96 -30.00 -15.89
C GLU A 97 -11.03 -29.30 -14.52
N GLY A 98 -11.81 -29.83 -13.58
CA GLY A 98 -11.87 -29.36 -12.20
C GLY A 98 -10.51 -29.39 -11.51
N ASP A 99 -9.79 -30.52 -11.59
CA ASP A 99 -8.44 -30.66 -11.04
C ASP A 99 -7.42 -29.70 -11.67
N ARG A 100 -7.50 -29.50 -13.00
CA ARG A 100 -6.67 -28.52 -13.70
C ARG A 100 -6.91 -27.10 -13.19
N ARG A 101 -8.18 -26.71 -13.01
CA ARG A 101 -8.57 -25.39 -12.50
C ARG A 101 -8.18 -25.19 -11.04
N ILE A 102 -8.35 -26.21 -10.19
CA ILE A 102 -7.91 -26.18 -8.79
C ILE A 102 -6.39 -26.01 -8.73
N THR A 103 -5.64 -26.76 -9.54
CA THR A 103 -4.17 -26.64 -9.60
C THR A 103 -3.73 -25.25 -10.07
N ALA A 104 -4.42 -24.68 -11.05
CA ALA A 104 -4.13 -23.31 -11.51
C ALA A 104 -4.42 -22.27 -10.43
N LEU A 105 -5.56 -22.39 -9.73
CA LEU A 105 -5.91 -21.52 -8.60
C LEU A 105 -4.91 -21.64 -7.45
N ASP A 106 -4.45 -22.85 -7.12
CA ASP A 106 -3.47 -23.06 -6.06
C ASP A 106 -2.13 -22.38 -6.38
N ARG A 107 -1.71 -22.39 -7.65
CA ARG A 107 -0.52 -21.64 -8.08
C ARG A 107 -0.73 -20.13 -7.95
N GLU A 108 -1.89 -19.63 -8.37
CA GLU A 108 -2.20 -18.19 -8.30
C GLU A 108 -2.29 -17.70 -6.84
N ILE A 109 -2.94 -18.47 -5.96
CA ILE A 109 -3.03 -18.15 -4.52
C ILE A 109 -1.63 -18.07 -3.91
N ASN A 110 -0.76 -19.02 -4.23
CA ASN A 110 0.63 -18.99 -3.76
C ASN A 110 1.42 -17.81 -4.32
N ALA A 111 1.23 -17.46 -5.60
CA ALA A 111 1.86 -16.29 -6.20
C ALA A 111 1.42 -15.00 -5.52
N LEU A 112 0.11 -14.81 -5.30
CA LEU A 112 -0.44 -13.64 -4.60
C LEU A 112 0.05 -13.54 -3.15
N LYS A 113 0.13 -14.67 -2.45
CA LYS A 113 0.70 -14.73 -1.09
C LYS A 113 2.16 -14.27 -1.09
N ASN A 114 2.98 -14.81 -2.01
CA ASN A 114 4.39 -14.43 -2.12
C ASN A 114 4.55 -12.95 -2.50
N GLU A 115 3.69 -12.42 -3.39
CA GLU A 115 3.69 -11.00 -3.73
C GLU A 115 3.37 -10.13 -2.52
N MET A 116 2.38 -10.52 -1.71
CA MET A 116 2.02 -9.80 -0.49
C MET A 116 3.17 -9.78 0.53
N GLU A 117 3.78 -10.94 0.79
CA GLU A 117 4.94 -11.06 1.68
C GLU A 117 6.13 -10.23 1.20
N LEU A 118 6.42 -10.28 -0.11
CA LEU A 118 7.48 -9.49 -0.74
C LEU A 118 7.22 -7.98 -0.61
N LYS A 119 6.00 -7.51 -0.88
CA LYS A 119 5.65 -6.09 -0.71
C LYS A 119 5.78 -5.63 0.74
N GLN A 120 5.41 -6.48 1.69
CA GLN A 120 5.54 -6.17 3.11
C GLN A 120 7.02 -6.08 3.54
N ALA A 121 7.86 -7.02 3.08
CA ALA A 121 9.30 -7.03 3.33
C ALA A 121 10.01 -5.82 2.69
N LEU A 122 9.73 -5.55 1.41
CA LEU A 122 10.30 -4.41 0.68
C LEU A 122 9.95 -3.09 1.35
N SER A 123 8.72 -2.93 1.84
CA SER A 123 8.35 -1.69 2.49
C SER A 123 9.06 -1.49 3.83
N ARG A 124 9.21 -2.54 4.65
CA ARG A 124 10.00 -2.46 5.90
C ARG A 124 11.45 -2.07 5.63
N ASN A 125 12.07 -2.70 4.64
CA ASN A 125 13.48 -2.47 4.30
C ASN A 125 13.71 -1.11 3.61
N SER A 126 12.79 -0.66 2.76
CA SER A 126 12.92 0.62 2.06
C SER A 126 12.86 1.80 3.04
N ILE A 127 11.98 1.74 4.03
CA ILE A 127 11.88 2.77 5.08
C ILE A 127 13.17 2.83 5.89
N LEU A 128 13.70 1.67 6.34
CA LEU A 128 14.96 1.62 7.07
C LEU A 128 16.12 2.17 6.25
N THR A 129 16.22 1.79 4.96
CA THR A 129 17.28 2.25 4.07
C THR A 129 17.20 3.77 3.83
N ILE A 130 16.00 4.33 3.69
CA ILE A 130 15.80 5.79 3.52
C ILE A 130 16.19 6.52 4.81
N ILE A 131 15.75 6.03 5.98
CA ILE A 131 16.09 6.62 7.28
C ILE A 131 17.60 6.54 7.52
N GLU A 132 18.25 5.40 7.27
CA GLU A 132 19.70 5.26 7.40
C GLU A 132 20.46 6.22 6.48
N ARG A 133 19.98 6.43 5.26
CA ARG A 133 20.57 7.43 4.35
C ARG A 133 20.33 8.85 4.83
N ASP A 134 19.19 9.15 5.45
CA ASP A 134 18.88 10.46 6.00
C ASP A 134 19.71 10.76 7.26
N THR A 135 19.82 9.79 8.18
CA THR A 135 20.71 9.92 9.35
C THR A 135 22.16 10.08 8.92
N GLN A 136 22.64 9.32 7.91
CA GLN A 136 23.96 9.52 7.33
C GLN A 136 24.14 10.92 6.73
N ARG A 137 23.12 11.50 6.08
CA ARG A 137 23.15 12.88 5.58
C ARG A 137 23.19 13.91 6.71
N ILE A 138 22.41 13.71 7.78
CA ILE A 138 22.39 14.58 8.96
C ILE A 138 23.74 14.51 9.69
N HIS A 139 24.32 13.32 9.84
CA HIS A 139 25.64 13.13 10.45
C HIS A 139 26.79 13.63 9.57
N ALA A 140 26.70 13.50 8.25
CA ALA A 140 27.70 14.02 7.31
C ALA A 140 27.59 15.54 7.10
N HIS A 141 26.41 16.12 7.33
CA HIS A 141 26.13 17.56 7.19
C HIS A 141 25.30 18.10 8.37
N PRO A 142 25.90 18.25 9.57
CA PRO A 142 25.27 19.00 10.63
C PRO A 142 25.25 20.48 10.21
N GLN A 143 24.08 20.94 9.76
CA GLN A 143 23.76 22.35 9.54
C GLN A 143 24.74 23.11 8.62
N LYS A 144 24.41 23.20 7.32
CA LYS A 144 24.45 24.52 6.68
C LYS A 144 23.12 25.20 6.95
N GLN A 145 22.92 25.65 8.19
CA GLN A 145 22.16 26.88 8.36
C GLN A 145 22.96 27.92 7.58
N VAL A 146 22.52 28.21 6.36
CA VAL A 146 22.84 29.48 5.75
C VAL A 146 22.12 30.49 6.63
N ALA A 147 22.78 30.92 7.71
CA ALA A 147 22.58 32.27 8.16
C ALA A 147 22.83 33.09 6.90
N ASP A 148 21.79 33.75 6.38
CA ASP A 148 21.96 34.82 5.41
C ASP A 148 22.79 35.87 6.17
N SER A 149 24.11 35.68 6.15
CA SER A 149 25.06 36.40 6.98
C SER A 149 25.03 37.83 6.49
N GLN A 150 24.28 38.68 7.21
CA GLN A 150 24.26 40.11 6.99
C GLN A 150 25.69 40.69 6.97
N ASP A 151 26.62 40.04 7.69
CA ASP A 151 28.06 40.32 7.70
C ASP A 151 28.74 40.17 6.32
N ALA A 152 28.34 39.18 5.51
CA ALA A 152 28.91 39.00 4.17
C ALA A 152 28.48 40.13 3.22
N ARG A 153 27.24 40.62 3.37
CA ARG A 153 26.73 41.77 2.62
C ARG A 153 27.37 43.07 3.08
N PHE A 154 27.64 43.21 4.39
CA PHE A 154 28.29 44.39 4.95
C PHE A 154 29.76 44.50 4.49
N SER A 155 30.49 43.39 4.42
CA SER A 155 31.87 43.36 3.92
C SER A 155 31.96 43.77 2.44
N GLN A 156 30.99 43.37 1.61
CA GLN A 156 30.93 43.79 0.20
C GLN A 156 30.62 45.28 0.01
N LEU A 157 29.88 45.88 0.93
CA LEU A 157 29.60 47.33 0.93
C LEU A 157 30.82 48.15 1.39
N GLU A 158 31.63 47.63 2.30
CA GLU A 158 32.88 48.30 2.69
C GLU A 158 33.97 48.19 1.60
N SER A 159 34.10 47.03 0.94
CA SER A 159 35.09 46.86 -0.14
C SER A 159 34.81 47.72 -1.37
N SER A 160 33.52 48.00 -1.64
CA SER A 160 33.12 48.85 -2.77
C SER A 160 33.33 50.35 -2.50
N ASN A 161 33.49 50.75 -1.24
CA ASN A 161 33.70 52.15 -0.84
C ASN A 161 35.19 52.54 -0.77
N GLN A 162 36.11 51.57 -0.73
CA GLN A 162 37.56 51.83 -0.76
C GLN A 162 38.14 52.04 -2.16
N VAL A 163 37.39 51.74 -3.23
CA VAL A 163 37.84 51.89 -4.63
C VAL A 163 37.50 53.28 -5.20
N ARG A 164 36.85 54.16 -4.43
CA ARG A 164 36.42 55.50 -4.87
C ARG A 164 37.02 56.66 -4.05
N ARG A 165 38.29 56.56 -3.64
CA ARG A 165 39.05 57.70 -3.12
C ARG A 165 40.34 57.90 -3.90
#